data_AF-A0A9X0YRJ3-F1
#
_entry.id   AF-A0A9X0YRJ3-F1
#
_cell.length_a   1.000
_cell.length_b   1.000
_cell.length_c   1.000
_cell.angle_alpha   90.00
_cell.angle_beta   90.00
_cell.angle_gamma   90.00
#
_symmetry.space_group_name_H-M   'P 1'
#
loop_
_entity.id
_entity.type
_entity.pdbx_description
1 polymer ?
#
loop_
_entity_poly.entity_id
_entity_poly.type
_entity_poly.pdbx_seq_one_letter_code
_entity_poly.pdbx_strand_id
1 'polypeptide(L)'
;MLKKNFLSRTLLRWMPTNEQSVYEKKLIGVMKRLKVQNYKFNWDRTSCFVEFSYNGNLYRLEHSIEKAKKNGFFLHNGLDCLMELTQSLEDLCGIIDRGMYDFETWISGMKQSPSETMKPGFQEEFEIRYKTMERQPLAVYNTEELKELFPFGTERPLKEFKSNQNNQRSLNKKARFEEIVGKI
;
A
#
# COMPACT_ATOMS: atom_id res chain seq x y z
N MET A 1 -31.97 26.20 32.22
CA MET A 1 -30.76 26.10 31.37
C MET A 1 -29.96 24.86 31.79
N LEU A 2 -30.08 23.75 31.06
CA LEU A 2 -29.38 22.49 31.36
C LEU A 2 -28.32 22.19 30.29
N LYS A 3 -27.12 21.87 30.79
CA LYS A 3 -25.85 21.71 30.07
C LYS A 3 -25.91 20.56 29.06
N LYS A 4 -25.74 20.87 27.77
CA LYS A 4 -25.81 19.93 26.63
C LYS A 4 -24.44 19.43 26.11
N ASN A 5 -23.37 19.41 26.92
CA ASN A 5 -22.02 19.15 26.40
C ASN A 5 -21.26 17.97 27.05
N PHE A 6 -21.93 16.99 27.66
CA PHE A 6 -21.22 15.86 28.30
C PHE A 6 -21.20 14.55 27.52
N LEU A 7 -22.10 14.36 26.54
CA LEU A 7 -22.24 13.08 25.83
C LEU A 7 -21.39 12.97 24.55
N SER A 8 -20.83 14.08 24.04
CA SER A 8 -20.04 14.05 22.80
C SER A 8 -18.60 13.57 22.98
N ARG A 9 -18.05 13.60 24.21
CA ARG A 9 -16.67 13.13 24.48
C ARG A 9 -16.56 11.61 24.63
N THR A 10 -17.64 10.93 25.00
CA THR A 10 -17.65 9.49 25.27
C THR A 10 -17.91 8.65 24.02
N LEU A 11 -18.66 9.17 23.04
CA LEU A 11 -18.96 8.45 21.80
C LEU A 11 -17.78 8.44 20.81
N LEU A 12 -16.85 9.39 20.91
CA LEU A 12 -15.61 9.43 20.11
C LEU A 12 -14.58 8.35 20.53
N ARG A 13 -14.77 7.69 21.68
CA ARG A 13 -13.89 6.64 22.20
C ARG A 13 -14.21 5.24 21.65
N TRP A 14 -15.31 5.09 20.92
CA TRP A 14 -15.83 3.83 20.37
C TRP A 14 -15.83 3.78 18.83
N MET A 15 -15.05 4.64 18.18
CA MET A 15 -14.67 4.42 16.79
C MET A 15 -13.36 3.66 16.79
N PRO A 16 -13.20 2.56 16.02
CA PRO A 16 -11.87 2.08 15.69
C PRO A 16 -11.16 3.25 15.00
N THR A 17 -10.32 3.97 15.75
CA THR A 17 -9.50 5.03 15.19
C THR A 17 -8.62 4.34 14.17
N ASN A 18 -8.83 4.65 12.89
CA ASN A 18 -7.96 4.17 11.84
C ASN A 18 -6.52 4.42 12.28
N GLU A 19 -5.73 3.36 12.47
CA GLU A 19 -4.37 3.43 13.00
C GLU A 19 -3.54 4.43 12.20
N GLN A 20 -3.74 4.49 10.89
CA GLN A 20 -3.16 5.48 9.98
C GLN A 20 -3.39 6.90 10.50
N SER A 21 -4.64 7.26 10.82
CA SER A 21 -4.99 8.59 11.30
C SER A 21 -4.38 8.93 12.66
N VAL A 22 -4.10 7.91 13.49
CA VAL A 22 -3.44 8.10 14.79
C VAL A 22 -1.99 8.50 14.56
N TYR A 23 -1.27 7.77 13.71
CA TYR A 23 0.14 8.03 13.43
C TYR A 23 0.36 9.28 12.60
N GLU A 24 -0.53 9.62 11.66
CA GLU A 24 -0.48 10.90 10.94
C GLU A 24 -0.65 12.09 11.88
N LYS A 25 -1.61 12.01 12.83
CA LYS A 25 -1.77 13.04 13.87
C LYS A 25 -0.56 13.12 14.80
N LYS A 26 0.03 11.97 15.13
CA LYS A 26 1.24 11.91 15.94
C LYS A 26 2.42 12.58 15.22
N LEU A 27 2.59 12.31 13.93
CA LEU A 27 3.59 12.96 13.09
C LEU A 27 3.41 14.47 13.04
N ILE A 28 2.17 14.97 12.89
CA ILE A 28 1.86 16.42 12.97
C ILE A 28 2.34 17.00 14.32
N GLY A 29 2.05 16.32 15.43
CA GLY A 29 2.48 16.74 16.77
C GLY A 29 4.00 16.81 16.90
N VAL A 30 4.70 15.80 16.38
CA VAL A 30 6.17 15.73 16.39
C VAL A 30 6.79 16.83 15.54
N MET A 31 6.32 17.04 14.30
CA MET A 31 6.82 18.11 13.42
C MET A 31 6.65 19.50 14.04
N LYS A 32 5.51 19.73 14.69
CA LYS A 32 5.26 20.98 15.42
C LYS A 32 6.23 21.16 16.59
N ARG A 33 6.52 20.10 17.35
CA ARG A 33 7.50 20.14 18.46
C ARG A 33 8.91 20.46 17.95
N LEU A 34 9.30 19.90 16.81
CA LEU A 34 10.56 20.17 16.12
C LEU A 34 10.62 21.54 15.43
N LYS A 35 9.55 22.35 15.53
CA LYS A 35 9.42 23.67 14.89
C LYS A 35 9.53 23.62 13.36
N VAL A 36 9.20 22.47 12.75
CA VAL A 36 9.14 22.30 11.31
C VAL A 36 7.78 22.78 10.80
N GLN A 37 7.78 23.78 9.92
CA GLN A 37 6.54 24.39 9.42
C GLN A 37 5.98 23.64 8.21
N ASN A 38 6.85 23.34 7.24
CA ASN A 38 6.47 22.73 5.98
C ASN A 38 7.17 21.39 5.85
N TYR A 39 6.37 20.34 5.74
CA TYR A 39 6.86 18.99 5.50
C TYR A 39 5.88 18.24 4.60
N LYS A 40 6.42 17.29 3.86
CA LYS A 40 5.70 16.31 3.05
C LYS A 40 6.05 14.93 3.59
N PHE A 41 5.07 14.05 3.64
CA PHE A 41 5.33 12.65 3.97
C PHE A 41 4.52 11.76 3.06
N ASN A 42 4.96 10.51 2.95
CA ASN A 42 4.24 9.45 2.27
C ASN A 42 4.59 8.13 2.93
N TRP A 43 3.63 7.21 2.93
CA TRP A 43 3.87 5.81 3.28
C TRP A 43 3.26 4.96 2.16
N ASP A 44 4.11 4.17 1.52
CA ASP A 44 3.72 3.23 0.47
C ASP A 44 3.43 1.86 1.09
N ARG A 45 3.33 0.81 0.26
CA ARG A 45 3.15 -0.56 0.76
C ARG A 45 4.37 -1.09 1.51
N THR A 46 5.57 -0.60 1.19
CA THR A 46 6.85 -1.17 1.67
C THR A 46 7.82 -0.15 2.24
N SER A 47 7.49 1.13 2.21
CA SER A 47 8.38 2.22 2.60
C SER A 47 7.61 3.41 3.16
N CYS A 48 8.34 4.32 3.82
CA CYS A 48 7.84 5.58 4.30
C CYS A 48 8.94 6.64 4.16
N PHE A 49 8.56 7.88 3.87
CA PHE A 49 9.48 9.01 3.97
C PHE A 49 8.81 10.24 4.58
N VAL A 50 9.63 11.09 5.19
CA VAL A 50 9.27 12.44 5.59
C VAL A 50 10.34 13.39 5.09
N GLU A 51 9.94 14.35 4.28
CA GLU A 51 10.77 15.40 3.73
C GLU A 51 10.34 16.75 4.32
N PHE A 52 11.29 17.55 4.76
CA PHE A 52 11.00 18.86 5.34
C PHE A 52 12.12 19.85 5.10
N SER A 53 11.77 21.14 5.16
CA SER A 53 12.74 22.22 5.12
C SER A 53 12.98 22.78 6.53
N TYR A 54 14.25 22.94 6.88
CA TYR A 54 14.67 23.51 8.16
C TYR A 54 15.89 24.40 7.94
N ASN A 55 15.87 25.63 8.46
CA ASN A 55 16.96 26.62 8.31
C ASN A 55 17.47 26.77 6.85
N GLY A 56 16.57 26.74 5.86
CA GLY A 56 16.90 26.88 4.44
C GLY A 56 17.49 25.63 3.76
N ASN A 57 17.62 24.51 4.48
CA ASN A 57 18.09 23.24 3.93
C ASN A 57 16.95 22.23 3.83
N LEU A 58 17.05 21.33 2.84
CA LEU A 58 16.13 20.22 2.65
C LEU A 58 16.66 18.97 3.36
N TYR A 59 15.80 18.31 4.11
CA TYR A 59 16.08 17.08 4.82
C TYR A 59 15.04 16.03 4.44
N ARG A 60 15.46 14.76 4.37
CA ARG A 60 14.56 13.65 4.12
C ARG A 60 14.97 12.45 4.94
N LEU A 61 14.04 11.99 5.78
CA LEU A 61 14.15 10.73 6.48
C LEU A 61 13.36 9.68 5.72
N GLU A 62 13.96 8.51 5.55
CA GLU A 62 13.33 7.40 4.85
C GLU A 62 13.50 6.11 5.62
N HIS A 63 12.44 5.32 5.62
CA HIS A 63 12.46 3.97 6.15
C HIS A 63 11.80 3.00 5.17
N SER A 64 12.22 1.74 5.21
CA SER A 64 11.61 0.70 4.39
C SER A 64 11.75 -0.67 5.04
N ILE A 65 10.88 -1.59 4.63
CA ILE A 65 10.93 -2.99 5.07
C ILE A 65 12.31 -3.58 4.76
N GLU A 66 12.89 -3.26 3.60
CA GLU A 66 14.22 -3.75 3.22
C GLU A 66 15.33 -3.18 4.11
N LYS A 67 15.30 -1.87 4.42
CA LYS A 67 16.27 -1.23 5.32
C LYS A 67 16.16 -1.83 6.74
N ALA A 68 14.95 -2.00 7.25
CA ALA A 68 14.68 -2.61 8.55
C ALA A 68 15.21 -4.06 8.60
N LYS A 69 14.89 -4.87 7.58
CA LYS A 69 15.31 -6.28 7.50
C LYS A 69 16.82 -6.44 7.49
N LYS A 70 17.54 -5.56 6.79
CA LYS A 70 19.03 -5.55 6.80
C LYS A 70 19.60 -5.31 8.20
N ASN A 71 18.89 -4.55 9.02
CA ASN A 71 19.28 -4.23 10.40
C ASN A 71 18.69 -5.20 11.44
N GLY A 72 18.04 -6.29 11.01
CA GLY A 72 17.48 -7.32 11.90
C GLY A 72 16.07 -7.05 12.41
N PHE A 73 15.39 -6.02 11.91
CA PHE A 73 14.01 -5.70 12.27
C PHE A 73 13.02 -6.22 11.22
N PHE A 74 11.87 -6.71 11.65
CA PHE A 74 10.83 -7.22 10.76
C PHE A 74 9.65 -6.26 10.75
N LEU A 75 9.44 -5.60 9.61
CA LEU A 75 8.27 -4.76 9.33
C LEU A 75 7.41 -5.43 8.28
N HIS A 76 6.09 -5.33 8.42
CA HIS A 76 5.15 -6.02 7.54
C HIS A 76 4.66 -5.13 6.39
N ASN A 77 4.52 -3.84 6.64
CA ASN A 77 3.99 -2.89 5.67
C ASN A 77 4.59 -1.48 5.85
N GLY A 78 4.28 -0.55 4.95
CA GLY A 78 4.77 0.83 5.07
C GLY A 78 4.11 1.65 6.18
N LEU A 79 2.95 1.24 6.72
CA LEU A 79 2.40 1.87 7.92
C LEU A 79 3.28 1.56 9.13
N ASP A 80 3.81 0.33 9.26
CA ASP A 80 4.79 -0.01 10.30
C ASP A 80 6.06 0.84 10.14
N CYS A 81 6.51 1.08 8.89
CA CYS A 81 7.62 2.00 8.62
C CYS A 81 7.31 3.43 9.09
N LEU A 82 6.09 3.93 8.85
CA LEU A 82 5.64 5.24 9.34
C LEU A 82 5.62 5.28 10.87
N MET A 83 5.13 4.22 11.51
CA MET A 83 5.07 4.10 12.96
C MET A 83 6.46 4.20 13.58
N GLU A 84 7.40 3.39 13.11
CA GLU A 84 8.78 3.41 13.62
C GLU A 84 9.47 4.76 13.36
N LEU A 85 9.31 5.32 12.17
CA LEU A 85 9.88 6.62 11.82
C LEU A 85 9.32 7.72 12.73
N THR A 86 8.00 7.74 12.92
CA THR A 86 7.33 8.71 13.80
C THR A 86 7.75 8.53 15.26
N GLN A 87 7.89 7.29 15.74
CA GLN A 87 8.36 7.02 17.09
C GLN A 87 9.80 7.50 17.29
N SER A 88 10.68 7.25 16.33
CA SER A 88 12.07 7.70 16.37
C SER A 88 12.19 9.22 16.44
N LEU A 89 11.35 9.94 15.69
CA LEU A 89 11.29 11.40 15.78
C LEU A 89 10.69 11.90 17.11
N GLU A 90 9.74 11.18 17.70
CA GLU A 90 9.21 11.51 19.03
C GLU A 90 10.28 11.31 20.12
N ASP A 91 11.05 10.23 20.04
CA ASP A 91 12.16 9.96 20.94
C ASP A 91 13.22 11.06 20.82
N LEU A 92 13.51 11.50 19.59
CA LEU A 92 14.37 12.65 19.30
C LEU A 92 13.83 13.94 19.95
N CYS A 93 12.53 14.23 19.84
CA CYS A 93 11.92 15.34 20.57
C CYS A 93 12.16 15.22 22.08
N GLY A 94 12.01 14.01 22.65
CA GLY A 94 12.25 13.78 24.07
C GLY A 94 13.71 14.00 24.48
N ILE A 95 14.68 13.72 23.60
CA ILE A 95 16.10 14.00 23.84
C ILE A 95 16.36 15.52 23.83
N ILE A 96 15.77 16.23 22.86
CA ILE A 96 15.89 17.69 22.73
C ILE A 96 15.24 18.39 23.92
N ASP A 97 14.05 17.96 24.34
CA ASP A 97 13.31 18.54 25.46
C ASP A 97 14.05 18.39 26.80
N ARG A 98 14.94 17.40 26.92
CA ARG A 98 15.83 17.22 28.09
C ARG A 98 17.05 18.16 28.07
N GLY A 99 17.24 18.93 27.00
CA GLY A 99 18.32 19.91 26.87
C GLY A 99 19.66 19.31 26.51
N MET A 100 19.69 18.18 25.78
CA MET A 100 20.95 17.57 25.32
C MET A 100 21.58 18.40 24.19
N TYR A 101 21.22 18.12 22.93
CA TYR A 101 21.67 18.89 21.77
C TYR A 101 20.47 19.44 21.00
N ASP A 102 20.67 20.55 20.32
CA ASP A 102 19.67 21.15 19.45
C ASP A 102 19.31 20.23 18.28
N PHE A 103 18.07 20.38 17.78
CA PHE A 103 17.59 19.61 16.64
C PHE A 103 18.53 19.68 15.42
N GLU A 104 19.11 20.86 15.16
CA GLU A 104 20.03 21.09 14.06
C GLU A 104 21.27 20.18 14.11
N THR A 105 21.81 19.95 15.31
CA THR A 105 22.96 19.07 15.50
C THR A 105 22.63 17.64 15.07
N TRP A 106 21.44 17.14 15.42
CA TRP A 106 21.00 15.78 15.11
C TRP A 106 20.73 15.56 13.62
N ILE A 107 20.13 16.54 12.94
CA ILE A 107 19.76 16.40 11.52
C ILE A 107 20.88 16.78 10.55
N SER A 108 22.00 17.30 11.05
CA SER A 108 23.13 17.76 10.23
C SER A 108 23.62 16.71 9.21
N GLY A 109 23.66 15.44 9.62
CA GLY A 109 24.03 14.30 8.76
C GLY A 109 22.95 13.84 7.77
N MET A 110 21.73 14.39 7.85
CA MET A 110 20.59 14.03 6.99
C MET A 110 20.33 15.07 5.88
N LYS A 111 21.21 16.08 5.76
CA LYS A 111 21.06 17.17 4.81
C LYS A 111 21.15 16.63 3.38
N GLN A 112 20.12 16.86 2.58
CA GLN A 112 20.15 16.49 1.17
C GLN A 112 20.92 17.53 0.36
N SER A 113 21.78 17.06 -0.53
CA SER A 113 22.32 17.90 -1.60
C SER A 113 21.27 18.03 -2.71
N PRO A 114 21.12 19.20 -3.36
CA PRO A 114 20.17 19.36 -4.46
C PRO A 114 20.39 18.38 -5.63
N SER A 115 21.61 17.84 -5.78
CA SER A 115 21.97 16.82 -6.77
C SER A 115 21.49 15.39 -6.43
N GLU A 116 21.11 15.13 -5.18
CA GLU A 116 20.64 13.81 -4.73
C GLU A 116 19.14 13.60 -4.91
N THR A 117 18.44 14.60 -5.48
CA THR A 117 17.06 14.43 -5.94
C THR A 117 17.03 13.26 -6.91
N MET A 118 16.66 12.11 -6.36
CA MET A 118 16.65 10.79 -6.96
C MET A 118 16.03 10.91 -8.35
N LYS A 119 16.84 10.71 -9.39
CA LYS A 119 16.32 10.50 -10.73
C LYS A 119 15.30 9.37 -10.60
N PRO A 120 14.01 9.56 -10.95
CA PRO A 120 13.08 8.45 -10.99
C PRO A 120 13.71 7.42 -11.93
N GLY A 121 13.92 6.20 -11.44
CA GLY A 121 14.39 5.10 -12.26
C GLY A 121 13.41 4.94 -13.40
N PHE A 122 13.83 5.33 -14.61
CA PHE A 122 13.02 5.24 -15.80
C PHE A 122 12.52 3.80 -15.92
N GLN A 123 11.20 3.63 -15.88
CA GLN A 123 10.57 2.39 -16.29
C GLN A 123 10.77 2.29 -17.79
N GLU A 124 11.51 1.27 -18.20
CA GLU A 124 11.69 0.86 -19.59
C GLU A 124 10.29 0.64 -20.20
N GLU A 125 9.83 1.58 -21.02
CA GLU A 125 8.59 1.46 -21.78
C GLU A 125 8.77 0.30 -22.77
N PHE A 126 8.13 -0.84 -22.49
CA PHE A 126 8.02 -1.91 -23.46
C PHE A 126 7.09 -1.44 -24.59
N GLU A 127 7.68 -0.96 -25.69
CA GLU A 127 6.97 -0.64 -26.92
C GLU A 127 6.48 -1.95 -27.56
N ILE A 128 5.26 -2.38 -27.21
CA ILE A 128 4.64 -3.55 -27.85
C ILE A 128 4.25 -3.15 -29.27
N ARG A 129 5.13 -3.42 -30.25
CA ARG A 129 4.79 -3.31 -31.67
C ARG A 129 3.75 -4.37 -32.03
N TYR A 130 2.49 -3.98 -32.11
CA TYR A 130 1.48 -4.76 -32.81
C TYR A 130 1.82 -4.72 -34.31
N LYS A 131 2.32 -5.85 -34.84
CA LYS A 131 2.42 -6.08 -36.27
C LYS A 131 0.97 -6.14 -36.80
N THR A 132 0.47 -5.05 -37.38
CA THR A 132 -0.76 -5.07 -38.16
C THR A 132 -0.54 -6.06 -39.31
N MET A 133 -1.10 -7.27 -39.18
CA MET A 133 -1.24 -8.16 -40.34
C MET A 133 -2.19 -7.47 -41.31
N GLU A 134 -1.68 -7.18 -42.50
CA GLU A 134 -2.47 -6.73 -43.64
C GLU A 134 -3.67 -7.67 -43.81
N ARG A 135 -4.87 -7.09 -43.86
CA ARG A 135 -6.06 -7.77 -44.37
C ARG A 135 -5.81 -8.14 -45.84
N GLN A 136 -5.45 -9.38 -46.09
CA GLN A 136 -5.59 -9.99 -47.40
C GLN A 136 -7.07 -10.38 -47.61
N PRO A 137 -7.64 -10.17 -48.81
CA PRO A 137 -9.05 -10.42 -49.06
C PRO A 137 -9.36 -11.92 -49.08
N LEU A 138 -10.58 -12.20 -48.63
CA LEU A 138 -11.25 -13.49 -48.46
C LEU A 138 -11.05 -14.44 -49.65
N ALA A 139 -10.13 -15.39 -49.53
CA ALA A 139 -10.10 -16.57 -50.40
C ALA A 139 -10.93 -17.67 -49.73
N VAL A 140 -11.96 -18.10 -50.44
CA VAL A 140 -12.84 -19.23 -50.10
C VAL A 140 -11.98 -20.49 -50.04
N TYR A 141 -11.83 -21.10 -48.87
CA TYR A 141 -11.18 -22.39 -48.73
C TYR A 141 -12.14 -23.43 -48.14
N ASN A 142 -12.16 -24.58 -48.79
CA ASN A 142 -12.99 -25.73 -48.50
C ASN A 142 -12.67 -26.32 -47.12
N THR A 143 -13.72 -26.74 -46.42
CA THR A 143 -13.77 -27.09 -44.99
C THR A 143 -13.04 -28.40 -44.62
N GLU A 144 -12.32 -29.03 -45.56
CA GLU A 144 -11.75 -30.37 -45.37
C GLU A 144 -10.26 -30.35 -45.00
N GLU A 145 -9.47 -29.37 -45.44
CA GLU A 145 -8.02 -29.32 -45.17
C GLU A 145 -7.64 -28.78 -43.77
N LEU A 146 -8.54 -28.09 -43.07
CA LEU A 146 -8.25 -27.53 -41.73
C LEU A 146 -8.26 -28.57 -40.59
N LYS A 147 -8.70 -29.80 -40.84
CA LYS A 147 -8.75 -30.86 -39.82
C LYS A 147 -7.41 -31.55 -39.59
N GLU A 148 -6.48 -31.48 -40.54
CA GLU A 148 -5.19 -32.18 -40.43
C GLU A 148 -4.08 -31.36 -39.75
N LEU A 149 -4.25 -30.04 -39.57
CA LEU A 149 -3.19 -29.15 -39.08
C LEU A 149 -3.26 -28.80 -37.58
N PHE A 150 -4.35 -29.11 -36.87
CA PHE A 150 -4.50 -28.74 -35.45
C PHE A 150 -5.09 -29.90 -34.61
N PRO A 151 -4.25 -30.72 -33.92
CA PRO A 151 -4.76 -31.81 -33.11
C PRO A 151 -5.22 -31.39 -31.69
N PHE A 152 -5.53 -30.12 -31.44
CA PHE A 152 -5.89 -29.65 -30.10
C PHE A 152 -7.16 -28.79 -30.08
N GLY A 153 -8.22 -29.40 -29.53
CA GLY A 153 -9.19 -28.71 -28.67
C GLY A 153 -10.40 -28.10 -29.35
N THR A 154 -11.47 -28.90 -29.50
CA THR A 154 -12.83 -28.40 -29.73
C THR A 154 -13.23 -27.44 -28.59
N GLU A 155 -13.42 -26.16 -28.90
CA GLU A 155 -13.99 -25.20 -27.96
C GLU A 155 -15.42 -25.64 -27.58
N ARG A 156 -15.69 -25.77 -26.28
CA ARG A 156 -17.05 -26.03 -25.79
C ARG A 156 -17.89 -24.76 -25.96
N PRO A 157 -19.16 -24.86 -26.37
CA PRO A 157 -20.01 -23.69 -26.53
C PRO A 157 -20.26 -23.01 -25.18
N LEU A 158 -20.24 -21.68 -25.19
CA LEU A 158 -20.43 -20.76 -24.04
C LEU A 158 -21.72 -20.99 -23.20
N LYS A 159 -22.61 -21.91 -23.61
CA LYS A 159 -23.85 -22.26 -22.91
C LYS A 159 -23.64 -23.14 -21.66
N GLU A 160 -22.51 -23.84 -21.53
CA GLU A 160 -22.23 -24.71 -20.37
C GLU A 160 -21.68 -23.99 -19.12
N PHE A 161 -21.19 -22.75 -19.25
CA PHE A 161 -20.62 -22.03 -18.09
C PHE A 161 -21.66 -21.58 -17.06
N LYS A 162 -22.94 -21.42 -17.45
CA LYS A 162 -24.01 -20.99 -16.54
C LYS A 162 -24.64 -22.14 -15.74
N SER A 163 -24.61 -23.39 -16.22
CA SER A 163 -25.19 -24.52 -15.49
C SER A 163 -24.30 -24.99 -14.33
N ASN A 164 -22.98 -24.85 -14.44
CA ASN A 164 -22.04 -25.30 -13.40
C ASN A 164 -22.02 -24.43 -12.12
N GLN A 165 -22.38 -23.14 -12.19
CA GLN A 165 -22.50 -22.30 -10.98
C GLN A 165 -23.76 -22.63 -10.15
N ASN A 166 -24.84 -23.08 -10.78
CA ASN A 166 -26.07 -23.46 -10.08
C ASN A 166 -25.93 -24.82 -9.38
N ASN A 167 -25.18 -25.76 -9.96
CA ASN A 167 -24.95 -27.08 -9.35
C ASN A 167 -24.04 -27.00 -8.11
N GLN A 168 -23.00 -26.16 -8.10
CA GLN A 168 -22.13 -26.00 -6.92
C GLN A 168 -22.85 -25.36 -5.72
N ARG A 169 -23.81 -24.45 -5.95
CA ARG A 169 -24.64 -23.88 -4.86
C ARG A 169 -25.64 -24.88 -4.27
N SER A 170 -26.06 -25.89 -5.03
CA SER A 170 -26.96 -26.94 -4.53
C SER A 170 -26.24 -28.02 -3.71
N LEU A 171 -25.00 -28.36 -4.07
CA LEU A 171 -24.19 -29.36 -3.36
C LEU A 171 -23.72 -28.88 -1.98
N ASN A 172 -23.34 -27.59 -1.85
CA ASN A 172 -22.95 -27.02 -0.56
C ASN A 172 -24.11 -26.87 0.44
N LYS A 173 -25.37 -26.84 -0.03
CA LYS A 173 -26.54 -26.87 0.88
C LYS A 173 -26.88 -28.29 1.35
N LYS A 174 -26.60 -29.32 0.54
CA LYS A 174 -26.86 -30.72 0.89
C LYS A 174 -25.83 -31.26 1.89
N ALA A 175 -24.54 -30.92 1.72
CA ALA A 175 -23.49 -31.29 2.66
C ALA A 175 -23.70 -30.71 4.08
N ARG A 176 -24.26 -29.50 4.18
CA ARG A 176 -24.53 -28.85 5.48
C ARG A 176 -25.76 -29.40 6.20
N PHE A 177 -26.67 -30.08 5.51
CA PHE A 177 -27.86 -30.69 6.11
C PHE A 177 -27.57 -32.09 6.65
N GLU A 178 -26.72 -32.89 5.99
CA GLU A 178 -26.35 -34.23 6.48
C GLU A 178 -25.40 -34.20 7.70
N GLU A 179 -24.58 -33.15 7.84
CA GLU A 179 -23.70 -32.99 9.01
C GLU A 179 -24.48 -32.64 10.31
N ILE A 180 -25.68 -32.05 10.18
CA ILE A 180 -26.54 -31.70 11.32
C ILE A 180 -27.41 -32.89 11.76
N VAL A 181 -27.83 -33.74 10.83
CA VAL A 181 -28.69 -34.91 11.13
C VAL A 181 -27.88 -36.11 11.65
N GLY A 182 -26.57 -36.19 11.36
CA GLY A 182 -25.70 -37.27 11.87
C GLY A 182 -25.16 -37.08 13.30
N LYS A 183 -25.59 -36.05 14.03
CA LYS A 183 -25.12 -35.72 15.39
C LYS A 183 -26.23 -35.62 16.45
N ILE A 184 -27.44 -36.10 16.14
CA ILE A 184 -28.54 -36.31 17.08
C ILE A 184 -28.76 -37.81 17.20
#